data_AF-A0A6L3X8K4-F1
#
_entry.id   AF-A0A6L3X8K4-F1
#
_cell.length_a   1.000
_cell.length_b   1.000
_cell.length_c   1.000
_cell.angle_alpha   90.00
_cell.angle_beta   90.00
_cell.angle_gamma   90.00
#
_symmetry.space_group_name_H-M   'P 1'
#
loop_
_entity.id
_entity.type
_entity.pdbx_description
1 polymer ?
#
loop_
_entity_poly.entity_id
_entity_poly.type
_entity_poly.pdbx_seq_one_letter_code
_entity_poly.pdbx_strand_id
1 'polypeptide(L)'
;FEGGYMAGRYLVERGPREIGVIPGPLERNTGAGRLAGFMKAMEEALITGPANCIFQGDFEPESGYRAMQQIVSQPHRPTAVFCGGDIMAVGALCA
;
A
#
# COMPACT_ATOMS: atom_id res chain seq x y z
N PHE A 1 -9.36 -2.34 -9.73
CA PHE A 1 -8.45 -1.47 -10.48
C PHE A 1 -8.63 -0.01 -10.09
N GLU A 2 -9.73 0.62 -10.50
CA GLU A 2 -9.97 2.07 -10.37
C GLU A 2 -9.72 2.64 -8.96
N GLY A 3 -10.27 2.03 -7.91
CA GLY A 3 -10.03 2.50 -6.54
C GLY A 3 -8.56 2.51 -6.12
N GLY A 4 -7.75 1.53 -6.57
CA GLY A 4 -6.31 1.51 -6.32
C GLY A 4 -5.59 2.62 -7.09
N TYR A 5 -6.01 2.86 -8.34
CA TYR A 5 -5.48 3.96 -9.15
C TYR A 5 -5.79 5.32 -8.55
N MET A 6 -7.02 5.55 -8.11
CA MET A 6 -7.43 6.79 -7.41
C MET A 6 -6.61 7.01 -6.13
N ALA A 7 -6.43 5.97 -5.32
CA ALA A 7 -5.60 6.06 -4.12
C ALA A 7 -4.14 6.40 -4.44
N GLY A 8 -3.57 5.79 -5.48
CA GLY A 8 -2.22 6.10 -5.95
C GLY A 8 -2.09 7.53 -6.45
N ARG A 9 -3.02 7.99 -7.30
CA ARG A 9 -3.09 9.38 -7.79
C ARG A 9 -3.16 10.39 -6.65
N TYR A 10 -4.00 10.13 -5.66
CA TYR A 10 -4.12 10.97 -4.47
C TYR A 10 -2.79 11.10 -3.72
N LEU A 11 -2.06 9.99 -3.52
CA LEU A 11 -0.74 10.03 -2.87
C LEU A 11 0.29 10.78 -3.74
N VAL A 12 0.31 10.58 -5.06
CA VAL A 12 1.18 11.34 -5.97
C VAL A 12 0.93 12.84 -5.84
N GLU A 13 -0.33 13.26 -5.85
CA GLU A 13 -0.72 14.67 -5.78
C GLU A 13 -0.39 15.31 -4.43
N ARG A 14 -0.33 14.52 -3.35
CA ARG A 14 0.11 14.95 -2.02
C ARG A 14 1.63 15.11 -1.89
N GLY A 15 2.41 14.57 -2.82
CA GLY A 15 3.88 14.68 -2.85
C GLY A 15 4.73 13.52 -2.31
N PRO A 16 4.28 12.54 -1.48
CA PRO A 16 5.15 11.44 -1.05
C PRO A 16 5.68 10.64 -2.25
N ARG A 17 6.98 10.34 -2.20
CA ARG A 17 7.69 9.52 -3.22
C ARG A 17 8.08 8.14 -2.69
N GLU A 18 8.28 8.03 -1.38
CA GLU A 18 8.54 6.77 -0.69
C GLU A 18 7.25 6.31 0.00
N ILE A 19 6.61 5.28 -0.55
CA ILE A 19 5.27 4.84 -0.14
C ILE A 19 5.32 3.36 0.23
N GLY A 20 4.97 3.00 1.46
CA GLY A 20 4.78 1.60 1.86
C GLY A 20 3.51 1.03 1.23
N VAL A 21 3.49 -0.27 0.95
CA VAL A 21 2.34 -0.92 0.31
C VAL A 21 1.93 -2.15 1.11
N ILE A 22 0.68 -2.18 1.54
CA ILE A 22 0.05 -3.33 2.19
C ILE A 22 -1.05 -3.84 1.25
N PRO A 23 -0.74 -4.66 0.23
CA PRO A 23 -1.76 -5.21 -0.64
C PRO A 23 -2.65 -6.22 0.11
N GLY A 24 -3.88 -6.40 -0.36
CA GLY A 24 -4.68 -7.57 0.03
C GLY A 24 -4.17 -8.86 -0.66
N PRO A 25 -4.80 -10.01 -0.39
CA PRO A 25 -4.47 -11.29 -1.02
C PRO A 25 -4.37 -11.18 -2.55
N LEU A 26 -3.20 -11.50 -3.11
CA LEU A 26 -2.97 -11.40 -4.55
C LEU A 26 -3.69 -12.49 -5.35
N GLU A 27 -4.00 -13.62 -4.72
CA GLU A 27 -4.87 -14.67 -5.26
C GLU A 27 -6.31 -14.20 -5.52
N ARG A 28 -6.73 -13.08 -4.91
CA ARG A 28 -8.07 -12.50 -5.09
C ARG A 28 -8.02 -11.36 -6.09
N ASN A 29 -8.95 -11.36 -7.04
CA ASN A 29 -9.10 -10.30 -8.05
C ASN A 29 -9.15 -8.90 -7.44
N THR A 30 -9.73 -8.75 -6.25
CA THR A 30 -9.80 -7.47 -5.53
C THR A 30 -8.42 -6.99 -5.05
N GLY A 31 -7.61 -7.88 -4.46
CA GLY A 31 -6.26 -7.56 -3.99
C GLY A 31 -5.32 -7.24 -5.15
N ALA A 32 -5.21 -8.16 -6.11
CA ALA A 32 -4.40 -7.97 -7.31
C ALA A 32 -4.86 -6.73 -8.11
N GLY A 33 -6.16 -6.55 -8.29
CA GLY A 33 -6.70 -5.44 -9.04
C GLY A 33 -6.49 -4.08 -8.38
N ARG A 34 -6.52 -3.99 -7.04
CA ARG A 34 -6.21 -2.75 -6.31
C ARG A 34 -4.72 -2.42 -6.37
N LEU A 35 -3.85 -3.42 -6.18
CA LEU A 35 -2.41 -3.25 -6.32
C LEU A 35 -2.03 -2.81 -7.73
N ALA A 36 -2.60 -3.43 -8.77
CA ALA A 36 -2.34 -3.07 -10.16
C ALA A 36 -2.72 -1.61 -10.47
N GLY A 37 -3.87 -1.15 -9.98
CA GLY A 37 -4.28 0.25 -10.14
C GLY A 37 -3.32 1.22 -9.44
N PHE A 38 -2.95 0.91 -8.20
CA PHE A 38 -1.99 1.73 -7.44
C PHE A 38 -0.63 1.81 -8.17
N MET A 39 -0.09 0.67 -8.59
CA MET A 39 1.18 0.62 -9.32
C MET A 39 1.13 1.38 -10.65
N LYS A 40 -0.02 1.37 -11.34
CA LYS A 40 -0.20 2.17 -12.55
C LYS A 40 -0.06 3.68 -12.28
N ALA A 41 -0.63 4.18 -11.19
CA ALA A 41 -0.49 5.58 -10.81
C ALA A 41 0.96 5.95 -10.44
N MET A 42 1.70 5.03 -9.80
CA MET A 42 3.11 5.23 -9.49
C MET A 42 3.98 5.28 -10.77
N GLU A 43 3.73 4.36 -11.70
CA GLU A 43 4.41 4.30 -13.00
C GLU A 43 4.24 5.61 -13.77
N GLU A 44 3.00 6.11 -13.90
CA GLU A 44 2.70 7.38 -14.58
C GLU A 44 3.37 8.60 -13.92
N ALA A 45 3.61 8.55 -12.62
CA ALA A 45 4.29 9.58 -11.84
C ALA A 45 5.82 9.45 -11.83
N LEU A 46 6.37 8.46 -12.54
CA LEU A 46 7.79 8.09 -12.54
C LEU A 46 8.33 7.82 -11.13
N ILE A 47 7.48 7.29 -10.25
CA ILE A 47 7.88 6.84 -8.92
C ILE A 47 8.31 5.39 -9.07
N THR A 48 9.62 5.17 -9.13
CA THR A 48 10.20 3.83 -9.15
C THR A 48 9.76 3.08 -7.90
N GLY A 49 9.14 1.92 -8.13
CA GLY A 49 8.24 1.32 -7.16
C GLY A 49 8.87 1.08 -5.78
N PRO A 50 8.03 0.99 -4.74
CA PRO A 50 8.44 0.71 -3.37
C PRO A 50 8.81 -0.76 -3.18
N ALA A 51 9.64 -1.32 -4.06
CA ALA A 51 9.96 -2.74 -4.11
C ALA A 51 10.48 -3.29 -2.77
N ASN A 52 11.06 -2.41 -1.94
CA ASN A 52 11.60 -2.76 -0.62
C ASN A 52 10.61 -2.54 0.53
N CYS A 53 9.39 -2.07 0.26
CA CYS A 53 8.38 -1.74 1.27
C CYS A 53 6.97 -2.26 0.90
N ILE A 54 6.90 -3.45 0.30
CA ILE A 54 5.63 -4.17 0.08
C ILE A 54 5.53 -5.29 1.11
N PHE A 55 4.48 -5.26 1.94
CA PHE A 55 4.22 -6.27 2.97
C PHE A 55 2.81 -6.83 2.82
N GLN A 56 2.72 -8.13 2.57
CA GLN A 56 1.46 -8.79 2.23
C GLN A 56 0.43 -8.74 3.39
N GLY A 57 -0.77 -8.25 3.08
CA GLY A 57 -1.95 -8.35 3.94
C GLY A 57 -2.93 -9.43 3.46
N ASP A 58 -3.91 -9.78 4.29
CA ASP A 58 -4.86 -10.88 4.05
C ASP A 58 -6.35 -10.48 4.11
N PHE A 59 -6.63 -9.18 4.19
CA PHE A 59 -7.94 -8.57 4.47
C PHE A 59 -8.42 -8.64 5.93
N GLU A 60 -7.61 -9.14 6.86
CA GLU A 60 -7.86 -9.08 8.30
C GLU A 60 -7.09 -7.93 8.97
N PRO A 61 -7.57 -7.36 10.09
CA PRO A 61 -6.91 -6.23 10.73
C PRO A 61 -5.51 -6.59 11.26
N GLU A 62 -5.32 -7.83 11.74
CA GLU A 62 -4.05 -8.29 12.29
C GLU A 62 -2.93 -8.29 11.23
N SER A 63 -3.25 -8.57 9.96
CA SER A 63 -2.23 -8.51 8.91
C SER A 63 -1.84 -7.08 8.59
N GLY A 64 -2.79 -6.14 8.63
CA GLY A 64 -2.51 -4.71 8.52
C GLY A 64 -1.59 -4.20 9.62
N TYR A 65 -1.87 -4.59 10.88
CA TYR A 65 -1.04 -4.26 12.03
C TYR A 65 0.39 -4.80 11.87
N ARG A 66 0.54 -6.11 11.58
CA ARG A 66 1.86 -6.73 11.38
C ARG A 66 2.65 -6.09 10.23
N ALA A 67 1.99 -5.86 9.09
CA ALA A 67 2.61 -5.22 7.94
C ALA A 67 3.09 -3.80 8.27
N MET A 68 2.29 -3.02 9.01
CA MET A 68 2.70 -1.68 9.42
C MET A 68 3.85 -1.70 10.43
N GLN A 69 3.89 -2.66 11.37
CA GLN A 69 5.05 -2.86 12.24
C GLN A 69 6.33 -3.11 11.45
N GLN A 70 6.26 -3.93 10.40
CA GLN A 70 7.40 -4.18 9.50
C GLN A 70 7.82 -2.90 8.76
N ILE A 71 6.87 -2.09 8.31
CA ILE A 71 7.14 -0.80 7.64
C ILE A 71 7.85 0.17 8.58
N VAL A 72 7.34 0.39 9.80
CA VAL A 72 7.93 1.34 10.75
C VAL A 72 9.26 0.85 11.34
N SER A 73 9.53 -0.46 11.29
CA SER A 73 10.83 -1.00 11.67
C SER A 73 11.94 -0.78 10.63
N GLN A 74 11.61 -0.36 9.40
CA GLN A 74 12.61 -0.11 8.36
C GLN A 74 13.54 1.06 8.74
N PRO A 75 14.84 0.98 8.38
CA PRO A 75 15.78 2.08 8.61
C PRO A 75 15.41 3.32 7.76
N HIS A 76 14.89 3.11 6.55
CA HIS A 76 14.35 4.16 5.69
C HIS A 76 12.84 3.99 5.63
N ARG A 77 12.12 4.84 6.37
CA ARG A 77 10.67 4.74 6.54
C ARG A 77 9.96 5.49 5.42
N PRO A 78 8.95 4.89 4.77
CA PRO A 78 8.13 5.62 3.83
C PRO A 78 7.33 6.72 4.53
N THR A 79 7.01 7.77 3.78
CA THR A 79 6.27 8.94 4.29
C THR A 79 4.76 8.81 4.11
N ALA A 80 4.31 7.81 3.34
CA ALA A 80 2.92 7.42 3.22
C ALA A 80 2.80 5.90 3.06
N VAL A 81 1.60 5.36 3.28
CA VAL A 81 1.30 3.94 3.07
C VAL A 81 0.01 3.81 2.25
N PHE A 82 0.06 3.00 1.19
CA PHE A 82 -1.12 2.50 0.52
C PHE A 82 -1.55 1.18 1.16
N CYS A 83 -2.82 1.10 1.58
CA CYS A 83 -3.41 -0.13 2.10
C CYS A 83 -4.51 -0.62 1.17
N GLY A 84 -4.47 -1.89 0.80
CA GLY A 84 -5.36 -2.51 -0.17
C GLY A 84 -6.77 -2.82 0.35
N GLY A 85 -7.11 -2.49 1.60
CA GLY A 85 -8.43 -2.70 2.18
C GLY A 85 -8.61 -2.02 3.54
N ASP A 86 -9.84 -1.60 3.84
CA ASP A 86 -10.14 -0.72 4.97
C ASP A 86 -9.90 -1.37 6.34
N ILE A 87 -10.27 -2.64 6.50
CA ILE A 87 -10.06 -3.38 7.75
C ILE A 87 -8.57 -3.56 8.06
N MET A 88 -7.75 -3.85 7.04
CA MET A 88 -6.29 -3.85 7.19
C MET A 88 -5.76 -2.45 7.52
N ALA A 89 -6.32 -1.39 6.92
CA ALA A 89 -5.92 -0.02 7.20
C ALA A 89 -6.19 0.37 8.66
N VAL A 90 -7.33 -0.06 9.22
CA VAL A 90 -7.60 0.10 10.67
C VAL A 90 -6.54 -0.59 11.51
N GLY A 91 -6.19 -1.83 11.17
CA GLY A 91 -5.10 -2.55 11.86
C GLY A 91 -3.75 -1.85 11.75
N ALA A 92 -3.42 -1.33 10.55
CA ALA A 92 -2.19 -0.58 10.32
C ALA A 92 -2.14 0.72 11.15
N LEU A 93 -3.27 1.41 11.32
CA LEU A 93 -3.34 2.61 12.16
C LEU A 93 -3.11 2.33 13.66
N CYS A 94 -3.30 1.08 14.09
CA CYS A 94 -3.10 0.67 15.48
C CYS A 94 -1.67 0.20 15.81
N ALA A 95 -0.78 0.06 14.81
CA ALA A 95 0.59 -0.42 14.96
C ALA A 95 1.52 0.53 15.72
#